data_AF-A0A3D1S035-F1
#
_entry.id   AF-A0A3D1S035-F1
#
_cell.length_a   1.000
_cell.length_b   1.000
_cell.length_c   1.000
_cell.angle_alpha   90.00
_cell.angle_beta   90.00
_cell.angle_gamma   90.00
#
_symmetry.space_group_name_H-M   'P 1'
#
loop_
_entity.id
_entity.type
_entity.pdbx_description
1 polymer ?
#
loop_
_entity_poly.entity_id
_entity_poly.type
_entity_poly.pdbx_seq_one_letter_code
_entity_poly.pdbx_strand_id
1 'polypeptide(L)'
;EHGGRIFHTAGDSVIAEFNSVVDSVNAAIEFQKVLSDRNDNISEDSKMVFRVGIHLDDVIIEDDNIYGSGVNVAARLESLCEPGCVLLSRTVHEKIVKRIEVAIDNLGNTQLKNIEGDFEIYQISPTSKDQIKSTGPDTVTATASRSASNIAKPEEAGNVRPRLMLLPFRNLNKSEDNDFLVDGIADDIITEFSMINSIEIMSRNTTFDYKDNPIDVKEAADKYKLDYVITGSIRSAGNRVRISAELGDPATGDSIWSERYDKTMDDVFEIQDEIVNKMANTVLNEIEVTSLKRSKRKPTEDMSSYEYLLQGKFHKRRNTKEDANIAVEMFTKAIESDGNNGRAYAERCCTWGGGLGTKWFEESDGDLMTRIR
;
A
#
# COMPACT_ATOMS: atom_id res chain seq x y z
N GLU A 1 17.88 -17.91 6.08
CA GLU A 1 18.00 -19.32 5.66
C GLU A 1 17.97 -19.48 4.14
N HIS A 2 17.06 -18.79 3.44
CA HIS A 2 16.93 -18.86 1.98
C HIS A 2 17.70 -17.78 1.19
N GLY A 3 18.69 -17.13 1.80
CA GLY A 3 19.57 -16.16 1.10
C GLY A 3 18.94 -14.84 0.65
N GLY A 4 17.73 -14.49 1.11
CA GLY A 4 17.06 -13.24 0.75
C GLY A 4 17.52 -12.02 1.55
N ARG A 5 17.44 -10.83 0.96
CA ARG A 5 17.70 -9.52 1.58
C ARG A 5 16.38 -8.76 1.73
N ILE A 6 16.10 -8.27 2.94
CA ILE A 6 14.89 -7.49 3.24
C ILE A 6 15.17 -6.01 2.99
N PHE A 7 14.23 -5.36 2.31
CA PHE A 7 14.17 -3.92 2.07
C PHE A 7 12.98 -3.34 2.84
N HIS A 8 13.19 -2.22 3.50
CA HIS A 8 12.10 -1.51 4.16
C HIS A 8 11.38 -0.63 3.15
N THR A 9 10.07 -0.80 3.04
CA THR A 9 9.20 0.12 2.30
C THR A 9 8.37 0.94 3.26
N ALA A 10 7.77 2.03 2.76
CA ALA A 10 6.92 2.88 3.57
C ALA A 10 5.58 2.17 3.89
N GLY A 11 5.41 1.67 5.11
CA GLY A 11 4.13 1.12 5.59
C GLY A 11 4.23 -0.21 6.31
N ASP A 12 3.28 -1.10 6.02
CA ASP A 12 3.07 -2.43 6.61
C ASP A 12 3.47 -3.60 5.68
N SER A 13 3.93 -3.28 4.47
CA SER A 13 4.46 -4.25 3.51
C SER A 13 5.95 -4.47 3.76
N VAL A 14 6.42 -5.70 3.52
CA VAL A 14 7.84 -6.05 3.53
C VAL A 14 8.21 -6.51 2.14
N ILE A 15 9.27 -5.94 1.58
CA ILE A 15 9.84 -6.41 0.31
C ILE A 15 11.13 -7.15 0.60
N ALA A 16 11.32 -8.28 -0.07
CA ALA A 16 12.53 -9.06 0.00
C ALA A 16 12.97 -9.48 -1.40
N GLU A 17 14.26 -9.35 -1.67
CA GLU A 17 14.91 -9.79 -2.89
C GLU A 17 15.65 -11.10 -2.64
N PHE A 18 15.68 -11.95 -3.67
CA PHE A 18 16.33 -13.24 -3.62
C PHE A 18 17.09 -13.47 -4.92
N ASN A 19 18.33 -13.95 -4.79
CA ASN A 19 19.16 -14.39 -5.91
C ASN A 19 18.63 -15.67 -6.59
N SER A 20 17.58 -16.30 -6.06
CA SER A 20 17.03 -17.58 -6.51
C SER A 20 15.51 -17.60 -6.36
N VAL A 21 14.84 -17.82 -7.49
CA VAL A 21 13.36 -17.93 -7.56
C VAL A 21 12.84 -19.14 -6.78
N VAL A 22 13.63 -20.20 -6.69
CA VAL A 22 13.24 -21.39 -5.91
C VAL A 22 13.28 -21.07 -4.41
N ASP A 23 14.31 -20.34 -3.98
CA ASP A 23 14.51 -20.02 -2.58
C ASP A 23 13.51 -18.95 -2.11
N SER A 24 13.13 -17.99 -2.96
CA SER A 24 12.06 -17.04 -2.65
C SER A 24 10.72 -17.73 -2.40
N VAL A 25 10.37 -18.71 -3.24
CA VAL A 25 9.13 -19.48 -3.10
C VAL A 25 9.17 -20.38 -1.86
N ASN A 26 10.28 -21.07 -1.61
CA ASN A 26 10.44 -21.89 -0.40
C ASN A 26 10.33 -21.04 0.88
N ALA A 27 10.96 -19.86 0.89
CA ALA A 27 10.87 -18.91 1.98
C ALA A 27 9.42 -18.46 2.22
N ALA A 28 8.67 -18.15 1.16
CA ALA A 28 7.27 -17.76 1.27
C ALA A 28 6.37 -18.88 1.79
N ILE A 29 6.58 -20.11 1.32
CA ILE A 29 5.84 -21.30 1.79
C ILE A 29 6.11 -21.54 3.28
N GLU A 30 7.37 -21.49 3.68
CA GLU A 30 7.75 -21.66 5.08
C GLU A 30 7.21 -20.53 5.96
N PHE A 31 7.30 -19.29 5.49
CA PHE A 31 6.73 -18.12 6.15
C PHE A 31 5.23 -18.29 6.42
N GLN A 32 4.45 -18.70 5.41
CA GLN A 32 3.02 -18.93 5.58
C GLN A 32 2.72 -20.11 6.53
N LYS A 33 3.51 -21.18 6.50
CA LYS A 33 3.36 -22.31 7.44
C LYS A 33 3.62 -21.89 8.88
N VAL A 34 4.72 -21.17 9.13
CA VAL A 34 5.07 -20.68 10.46
C VAL A 34 4.00 -19.73 11.01
N LEU A 35 3.41 -18.89 10.16
CA LEU A 35 2.30 -18.02 10.54
C LEU A 35 1.02 -18.80 10.83
N SER A 36 0.70 -19.81 10.02
CA SER A 36 -0.44 -20.69 10.28
C SER A 36 -0.31 -21.41 11.62
N ASP A 37 0.85 -22.02 11.89
CA ASP A 37 1.11 -22.75 13.14
C ASP A 37 1.00 -21.83 14.37
N ARG A 38 1.35 -20.55 14.23
CA ARG A 38 1.18 -19.53 15.28
C ARG A 38 -0.29 -19.16 15.47
N ASN A 39 -1.04 -19.03 14.38
CA ASN A 39 -2.46 -18.68 14.39
C ASN A 39 -3.36 -19.83 14.93
N ASP A 40 -2.91 -21.08 14.91
CA ASP A 40 -3.69 -22.25 15.38
C ASP A 40 -4.11 -22.17 16.87
N ASN A 41 -3.36 -21.43 17.70
CA ASN A 41 -3.59 -21.33 19.14
C ASN A 41 -4.11 -19.95 19.59
N ILE A 42 -4.55 -19.11 18.64
CA ILE A 42 -4.95 -17.72 18.87
C ILE A 42 -6.40 -17.52 18.37
N SER A 43 -7.17 -16.66 19.04
CA SER A 43 -8.55 -16.33 18.64
C SER A 43 -8.61 -15.73 17.24
N GLU A 44 -9.70 -15.96 16.50
CA GLU A 44 -9.87 -15.48 15.11
C GLU A 44 -9.55 -13.99 14.94
N ASP A 45 -9.97 -13.14 15.88
CA ASP A 45 -9.75 -11.68 15.83
C ASP A 45 -8.28 -11.25 16.00
N SER A 46 -7.43 -12.16 16.48
CA SER A 46 -6.00 -11.93 16.73
C SER A 46 -5.11 -12.66 15.71
N LYS A 47 -5.69 -13.41 14.76
CA LYS A 47 -4.92 -14.11 13.73
C LYS A 47 -4.31 -13.11 12.76
N MET A 48 -3.00 -13.18 12.60
CA MET A 48 -2.29 -12.39 11.60
C MET A 48 -2.10 -13.25 10.34
N VAL A 49 -2.86 -12.96 9.31
CA VAL A 49 -2.81 -13.68 8.03
C VAL A 49 -2.16 -12.79 6.99
N PHE A 50 -1.03 -13.23 6.45
CA PHE A 50 -0.27 -12.48 5.46
C PHE A 50 -0.63 -12.94 4.05
N ARG A 51 -0.47 -12.03 3.11
CA ARG A 51 -0.50 -12.31 1.67
C ARG A 51 0.93 -12.20 1.15
N VAL A 52 1.27 -13.01 0.15
CA VAL A 52 2.60 -12.97 -0.46
C VAL A 52 2.45 -12.97 -1.98
N GLY A 53 3.08 -11.99 -2.63
CA GLY A 53 3.22 -11.93 -4.08
C GLY A 53 4.68 -12.12 -4.47
N ILE A 54 4.94 -12.96 -5.48
CA ILE A 54 6.30 -13.22 -5.97
C ILE A 54 6.35 -12.99 -7.48
N HIS A 55 7.30 -12.16 -7.89
CA HIS A 55 7.60 -11.89 -9.28
C HIS A 55 9.10 -12.02 -9.54
N LEU A 56 9.48 -12.20 -10.81
CA LEU A 56 10.86 -12.21 -11.28
C LEU A 56 10.98 -11.19 -12.40
N ASP A 57 11.79 -10.17 -12.18
CA ASP A 57 12.14 -9.15 -13.17
C ASP A 57 13.50 -8.53 -12.82
N ASP A 58 14.00 -7.67 -13.70
CA ASP A 58 15.17 -6.85 -13.43
C ASP A 58 14.84 -5.78 -12.38
N VAL A 59 15.74 -5.62 -11.39
CA VAL A 59 15.59 -4.66 -10.30
C VAL A 59 16.89 -3.90 -10.07
N ILE A 60 16.78 -2.63 -9.71
CA ILE A 60 17.91 -1.77 -9.38
C ILE A 60 17.94 -1.63 -7.86
N ILE A 61 19.12 -1.86 -7.27
CA ILE A 61 19.35 -1.74 -5.84
C ILE A 61 20.26 -0.52 -5.62
N GLU A 62 19.73 0.50 -4.93
CA GLU A 62 20.53 1.62 -4.44
C GLU A 62 20.42 1.69 -2.92
N ASP A 63 21.57 1.62 -2.24
CA ASP A 63 21.68 1.61 -0.78
C ASP A 63 20.81 0.53 -0.11
N ASP A 64 19.73 0.97 0.55
CA ASP A 64 18.76 0.15 1.29
C ASP A 64 17.37 0.15 0.63
N ASN A 65 17.27 0.56 -0.65
CA ASN A 65 16.04 0.54 -1.44
C ASN A 65 16.17 -0.34 -2.69
N ILE A 66 15.02 -0.79 -3.19
CA ILE A 66 14.87 -1.60 -4.39
C ILE A 66 13.83 -0.98 -5.32
N TYR A 67 14.14 -0.95 -6.61
CA TYR A 67 13.32 -0.30 -7.64
C TYR A 67 13.17 -1.19 -8.87
N GLY A 68 12.13 -0.91 -9.67
CA GLY A 68 11.89 -1.56 -10.96
C GLY A 68 10.46 -2.06 -11.10
N SER A 69 10.04 -2.30 -12.35
CA SER A 69 8.72 -2.84 -12.71
C SER A 69 8.38 -4.10 -11.92
N GLY A 70 9.37 -4.95 -11.66
CA GLY A 70 9.17 -6.19 -10.91
C GLY A 70 8.67 -5.99 -9.48
N VAL A 71 9.04 -4.88 -8.84
CA VAL A 71 8.59 -4.52 -7.49
C VAL A 71 7.09 -4.23 -7.50
N ASN A 72 6.64 -3.45 -8.48
CA ASN A 72 5.23 -3.09 -8.66
C ASN A 72 4.39 -4.33 -8.96
N VAL A 73 4.87 -5.21 -9.86
CA VAL A 73 4.17 -6.47 -10.17
C VAL A 73 4.07 -7.38 -8.94
N ALA A 74 5.15 -7.55 -8.16
CA ALA A 74 5.14 -8.35 -6.94
C ALA A 74 4.12 -7.83 -5.92
N ALA A 75 4.08 -6.50 -5.72
CA ALA A 75 3.11 -5.86 -4.84
C ALA A 75 1.66 -6.08 -5.33
N ARG A 76 1.40 -5.99 -6.64
CA ARG A 76 0.06 -6.28 -7.19
C ARG A 76 -0.36 -7.74 -6.99
N LEU A 77 0.57 -8.68 -7.15
CA LEU A 77 0.31 -10.08 -6.88
C LEU A 77 -0.01 -10.32 -5.40
N GLU A 78 0.68 -9.64 -4.48
CA GLU A 78 0.35 -9.68 -3.05
C GLU A 78 -1.07 -9.18 -2.80
N SER A 79 -1.44 -8.05 -3.39
CA SER A 79 -2.75 -7.43 -3.15
C SER A 79 -3.93 -8.27 -3.68
N LEU A 80 -3.70 -9.09 -4.70
CA LEU A 80 -4.69 -10.03 -5.25
C LEU A 80 -4.69 -11.40 -4.57
N CYS A 81 -3.66 -11.70 -3.78
CA CYS A 81 -3.49 -13.00 -3.17
C CYS A 81 -4.56 -13.23 -2.09
N GLU A 82 -5.07 -14.46 -1.99
CA GLU A 82 -5.90 -14.82 -0.85
C GLU A 82 -5.07 -14.82 0.45
N PRO A 83 -5.63 -14.38 1.59
CA PRO A 83 -4.93 -14.44 2.86
C PRO A 83 -4.40 -15.84 3.17
N GLY A 84 -3.12 -15.96 3.50
CA GLY A 84 -2.45 -17.22 3.83
C GLY A 84 -1.88 -17.96 2.62
N CYS A 85 -2.07 -17.43 1.41
CA CYS A 85 -1.57 -18.02 0.18
C CYS A 85 -0.31 -17.29 -0.33
N VAL A 86 0.27 -17.86 -1.39
CA VAL A 86 1.37 -17.26 -2.14
C VAL A 86 0.94 -17.16 -3.60
N LEU A 87 0.91 -15.95 -4.16
CA LEU A 87 0.57 -15.71 -5.55
C LEU A 87 1.83 -15.44 -6.38
N LEU A 88 1.90 -16.07 -7.54
CA LEU A 88 3.07 -16.09 -8.41
C LEU A 88 2.71 -15.59 -9.80
N SER A 89 3.66 -14.92 -10.46
CA SER A 89 3.60 -14.70 -11.89
C SER A 89 3.91 -15.98 -12.68
N ARG A 90 3.49 -16.01 -13.94
CA ARG A 90 3.90 -17.04 -14.92
C ARG A 90 5.41 -17.26 -14.97
N THR A 91 6.20 -16.20 -15.02
CA THR A 91 7.67 -16.27 -15.10
C THR A 91 8.25 -17.03 -13.91
N VAL A 92 7.70 -16.80 -12.71
CA VAL A 92 8.09 -17.53 -11.49
C VAL A 92 7.65 -19.00 -11.58
N HIS A 93 6.38 -19.25 -11.94
CA HIS A 93 5.84 -20.60 -12.10
C HIS A 93 6.67 -21.47 -13.06
N GLU A 94 7.01 -20.97 -14.25
CA GLU A 94 7.78 -21.69 -15.27
C GLU A 94 9.16 -22.14 -14.75
N LYS A 95 9.77 -21.38 -13.85
CA LYS A 95 11.09 -21.69 -13.28
C LYS A 95 11.04 -22.71 -12.13
N ILE A 96 9.90 -22.82 -11.45
CA ILE A 96 9.77 -23.62 -10.22
C ILE A 96 8.98 -24.92 -10.40
N VAL A 97 8.11 -25.04 -11.42
CA VAL A 97 7.20 -26.18 -11.59
C VAL A 97 7.88 -27.56 -11.58
N LYS A 98 9.18 -27.63 -11.94
CA LYS A 98 9.99 -28.86 -11.93
C LYS A 98 10.90 -29.02 -10.70
N ARG A 99 10.91 -28.05 -9.79
CA ARG A 99 11.92 -27.88 -8.73
C ARG A 99 11.33 -27.87 -7.32
N ILE A 100 10.03 -27.71 -7.17
CA ILE A 100 9.32 -27.77 -5.87
C ILE A 100 8.20 -28.81 -5.89
N GLU A 101 7.97 -29.41 -4.73
CA GLU A 101 6.98 -30.47 -4.52
C GLU A 101 5.73 -29.94 -3.80
N VAL A 102 5.16 -28.85 -4.31
CA VAL A 102 3.92 -28.25 -3.78
C VAL A 102 2.91 -28.11 -4.92
N ALA A 103 1.62 -28.25 -4.61
CA ALA A 103 0.56 -27.99 -5.58
C ALA A 103 0.53 -26.49 -5.93
N ILE A 104 0.38 -26.22 -7.23
CA ILE A 104 0.29 -24.87 -7.78
C ILE A 104 -0.98 -24.81 -8.61
N ASP A 105 -1.93 -23.99 -8.18
CA ASP A 105 -3.20 -23.79 -8.87
C ASP A 105 -3.04 -22.71 -9.93
N ASN A 106 -3.43 -22.99 -11.17
CA ASN A 106 -3.50 -21.97 -12.22
C ASN A 106 -4.82 -21.20 -12.08
N LEU A 107 -4.74 -19.91 -11.73
CA LEU A 107 -5.91 -19.03 -11.59
C LEU A 107 -6.27 -18.32 -12.90
N GLY A 108 -5.52 -18.59 -13.98
CA GLY A 108 -5.73 -18.05 -15.30
C GLY A 108 -5.18 -16.64 -15.47
N ASN A 109 -5.69 -15.95 -16.49
CA ASN A 109 -5.30 -14.60 -16.83
C ASN A 109 -6.12 -13.60 -16.01
N THR A 110 -5.41 -12.73 -15.29
CA THR A 110 -5.98 -11.56 -14.63
C THR A 110 -5.38 -10.30 -15.24
N GLN A 111 -6.18 -9.24 -15.30
CA GLN A 111 -5.63 -7.92 -15.56
C GLN A 111 -5.19 -7.33 -14.23
N LEU A 112 -3.88 -7.20 -14.05
CA LEU A 112 -3.35 -6.42 -12.95
C LEU A 112 -3.70 -4.96 -13.24
N LYS A 113 -4.36 -4.28 -12.29
CA LYS A 113 -4.66 -2.85 -12.44
C LYS A 113 -3.37 -2.09 -12.76
N ASN A 114 -3.38 -1.38 -13.89
CA ASN A 114 -2.32 -0.50 -14.36
C ASN A 114 -1.03 -1.22 -14.82
N ILE A 115 -1.13 -2.47 -15.27
CA ILE A 115 -0.05 -3.16 -16.01
C ILE A 115 -0.63 -3.63 -17.36
N GLU A 116 0.07 -3.32 -18.45
CA GLU A 116 -0.38 -3.64 -19.80
C GLU A 116 -0.28 -5.15 -20.07
N GLY A 117 -1.38 -5.75 -20.53
CA GLY A 117 -1.46 -7.16 -20.90
C GLY A 117 -2.15 -8.07 -19.87
N ASP A 118 -2.51 -9.26 -20.33
CA ASP A 118 -3.13 -10.28 -19.49
C ASP A 118 -2.05 -11.04 -18.71
N PHE A 119 -2.08 -10.94 -17.38
CA PHE A 119 -1.13 -11.61 -16.50
C PHE A 119 -1.64 -12.96 -16.05
N GLU A 120 -0.95 -14.01 -16.48
CA GLU A 120 -1.24 -15.36 -16.00
C GLU A 120 -0.67 -15.56 -14.59
N ILE A 121 -1.56 -15.88 -13.64
CA ILE A 121 -1.25 -15.96 -12.21
C ILE A 121 -1.50 -17.36 -11.65
N TYR A 122 -0.69 -17.71 -10.66
CA TYR A 122 -0.66 -19.03 -10.04
C TYR A 122 -0.67 -18.90 -8.52
N GLN A 123 -1.40 -19.77 -7.83
CA GLN A 123 -1.51 -19.76 -6.37
C GLN A 123 -0.90 -21.02 -5.76
N ILE A 124 -0.18 -20.84 -4.65
CA ILE A 124 0.24 -21.90 -3.74
C ILE A 124 -0.52 -21.70 -2.44
N SER A 125 -1.13 -22.78 -1.93
CA SER A 125 -1.89 -22.82 -0.68
C SER A 125 -1.17 -23.75 0.33
N PRO A 126 -0.22 -23.25 1.13
CA PRO A 126 0.66 -24.08 1.96
C PRO A 126 -0.05 -24.86 3.07
N THR A 127 -1.25 -24.43 3.44
CA THR A 127 -2.02 -24.88 4.61
C THR A 127 -3.25 -25.72 4.24
N SER A 128 -3.65 -25.72 2.98
CA SER A 128 -4.71 -26.60 2.46
C SER A 128 -4.20 -28.03 2.45
N LYS A 129 -4.76 -28.89 3.31
CA LYS A 129 -4.40 -30.32 3.44
C LYS A 129 -4.74 -31.18 2.23
N ASP A 130 -5.25 -30.60 1.15
CA ASP A 130 -5.60 -31.31 -0.06
C ASP A 130 -4.59 -31.08 -1.19
N GLN A 131 -3.96 -32.19 -1.57
CA GLN A 131 -3.38 -32.51 -2.88
C GLN A 131 -1.85 -32.44 -3.01
N ILE A 132 -1.23 -33.57 -2.65
CA ILE A 132 -0.04 -34.10 -3.30
C ILE A 132 -0.41 -34.45 -4.76
N LYS A 133 0.44 -34.00 -5.70
CA LYS A 133 0.44 -34.21 -7.16
C LYS A 133 -0.44 -35.35 -7.71
N SER A 134 -1.34 -35.01 -8.64
CA SER A 134 -1.78 -35.93 -9.69
C SER A 134 -1.69 -35.27 -11.07
N THR A 135 -1.13 -36.00 -12.01
CA THR A 135 -0.73 -35.61 -13.37
C THR A 135 -1.84 -35.81 -14.41
N GLY A 136 -2.25 -34.71 -15.07
CA GLY A 136 -2.82 -34.63 -16.43
C GLY A 136 -4.27 -35.10 -16.68
N PRO A 137 -4.80 -34.90 -17.90
CA PRO A 137 -4.99 -33.64 -18.64
C PRO A 137 -6.47 -33.37 -18.99
N ASP A 138 -6.75 -32.15 -19.47
CA ASP A 138 -7.97 -31.72 -20.17
C ASP A 138 -9.34 -31.92 -19.48
N THR A 139 -9.97 -30.82 -19.06
CA THR A 139 -11.34 -30.52 -19.51
C THR A 139 -11.70 -29.06 -19.24
N VAL A 140 -11.95 -28.37 -20.35
CA VAL A 140 -12.64 -27.10 -20.45
C VAL A 140 -14.00 -27.21 -19.77
N THR A 141 -14.32 -26.36 -18.79
CA THR A 141 -15.71 -25.95 -18.57
C THR A 141 -15.74 -24.54 -18.00
N ALA A 142 -16.15 -23.61 -18.87
CA ALA A 142 -16.55 -22.28 -18.51
C ALA A 142 -17.71 -22.32 -17.51
N THR A 143 -17.64 -21.52 -16.45
CA THR A 143 -18.86 -20.99 -15.83
C THR A 143 -18.57 -19.63 -15.23
N ALA A 144 -18.81 -18.62 -16.05
CA ALA A 144 -19.12 -17.29 -15.55
C ALA A 144 -20.38 -17.37 -14.69
N SER A 145 -20.33 -16.83 -13.47
CA SER A 145 -21.52 -16.24 -12.88
C SER A 145 -21.12 -15.06 -12.01
N ARG A 146 -21.35 -13.88 -12.57
CA ARG A 146 -21.43 -12.61 -11.85
C ARG A 146 -22.49 -12.74 -10.76
N SER A 147 -22.16 -12.30 -9.56
CA SER A 147 -23.13 -11.69 -8.66
C SER A 147 -22.47 -10.51 -8.00
N ALA A 148 -22.66 -9.35 -8.65
CA ALA A 148 -22.48 -8.05 -8.05
C ALA A 148 -23.48 -7.93 -6.89
N SER A 149 -23.00 -8.10 -5.67
CA SER A 149 -23.74 -7.67 -4.48
C SER A 149 -23.30 -6.25 -4.16
N ASN A 150 -24.11 -5.29 -4.60
CA ASN A 150 -24.16 -3.95 -4.01
C ASN A 150 -24.53 -4.11 -2.54
N ILE A 151 -23.55 -4.01 -1.64
CA ILE A 151 -23.80 -3.70 -0.24
C ILE A 151 -23.38 -2.25 -0.05
N ALA A 152 -24.38 -1.37 -0.11
CA ALA A 152 -24.29 -0.04 0.46
C ALA A 152 -23.93 -0.20 1.94
N LYS A 153 -22.72 0.23 2.30
CA LYS A 153 -22.26 0.27 3.70
C LYS A 153 -23.04 1.36 4.43
N PRO A 154 -23.57 1.13 5.64
CA PRO A 154 -24.20 2.18 6.42
C PRO A 154 -23.16 3.25 6.74
N GLU A 155 -23.53 4.53 6.59
CA GLU A 155 -22.78 5.66 7.15
C GLU A 155 -22.76 5.54 8.68
N GLU A 156 -21.75 4.87 9.23
CA GLU A 156 -21.38 5.04 10.64
C GLU A 156 -20.48 6.26 10.76
N ALA A 157 -20.99 7.26 11.48
CA ALA A 157 -20.23 8.42 11.91
C ALA A 157 -19.03 7.95 12.75
N GLY A 158 -17.80 8.11 12.22
CA GLY A 158 -16.56 7.78 12.92
C GLY A 158 -15.36 7.50 12.00
N ASN A 159 -15.60 7.12 10.75
CA ASN A 159 -14.53 6.74 9.83
C ASN A 159 -14.27 7.84 8.76
N VAL A 160 -13.46 8.85 9.10
CA VAL A 160 -13.01 9.85 8.13
C VAL A 160 -11.53 9.65 7.87
N ARG A 161 -11.23 8.85 6.84
CA ARG A 161 -9.90 8.82 6.20
C ARG A 161 -9.74 10.08 5.37
N PRO A 162 -8.55 10.70 5.33
CA PRO A 162 -8.30 11.80 4.41
C PRO A 162 -8.66 11.40 2.98
N ARG A 163 -9.55 12.18 2.36
CA ARG A 163 -9.99 11.97 0.99
C ARG A 163 -9.17 12.84 0.06
N LEU A 164 -8.52 12.19 -0.90
CA LEU A 164 -7.53 12.78 -1.78
C LEU A 164 -7.97 12.61 -3.23
N MET A 165 -7.74 13.63 -4.05
CA MET A 165 -7.85 13.51 -5.50
C MET A 165 -6.60 14.07 -6.14
N LEU A 166 -6.02 13.31 -7.07
CA LEU A 166 -5.08 13.86 -8.03
C LEU A 166 -5.91 14.37 -9.21
N LEU A 167 -5.73 15.63 -9.61
CA LEU A 167 -6.26 16.14 -10.87
C LEU A 167 -5.25 15.88 -11.99
N PRO A 168 -5.70 15.60 -13.23
CA PRO A 168 -4.79 15.29 -14.33
C PRO A 168 -3.73 16.37 -14.47
N PHE A 169 -2.47 15.95 -14.56
CA PHE A 169 -1.36 16.89 -14.69
C PHE A 169 -1.48 17.63 -16.02
N ARG A 170 -1.19 18.93 -16.00
CA ARG A 170 -1.34 19.77 -17.19
C ARG A 170 -0.12 19.60 -18.10
N ASN A 171 -0.32 19.14 -19.33
CA ASN A 171 0.70 19.20 -20.39
C ASN A 171 0.78 20.63 -20.94
N LEU A 172 1.81 21.39 -20.54
CA LEU A 172 1.93 22.80 -20.92
C LEU A 172 2.45 23.02 -22.35
N ASN A 173 2.90 21.97 -23.04
CA ASN A 173 3.49 22.05 -24.37
C ASN A 173 2.64 21.45 -25.49
N LYS A 174 1.57 20.72 -25.16
CA LYS A 174 0.67 20.07 -26.12
C LYS A 174 1.36 19.17 -27.16
N SER A 175 2.48 18.53 -26.82
CA SER A 175 3.04 17.46 -27.66
C SER A 175 2.38 16.14 -27.32
N GLU A 176 1.94 15.39 -28.34
CA GLU A 176 1.24 14.10 -28.18
C GLU A 176 2.10 13.07 -27.42
N ASP A 177 3.42 13.06 -27.65
CA ASP A 177 4.36 12.18 -26.95
C ASP A 177 4.42 12.44 -25.42
N ASN A 178 4.06 13.64 -24.97
CA ASN A 178 4.04 13.97 -23.54
C ASN A 178 2.74 13.57 -22.85
N ASP A 179 1.64 13.37 -23.59
CA ASP A 179 0.35 13.07 -22.96
C ASP A 179 0.36 11.68 -22.32
N PHE A 180 1.05 10.72 -22.93
CA PHE A 180 1.25 9.39 -22.35
C PHE A 180 2.10 9.43 -21.08
N LEU A 181 3.17 10.23 -21.07
CA LEU A 181 4.02 10.40 -19.90
C LEU A 181 3.26 11.05 -18.72
N VAL A 182 2.48 12.09 -19.03
CA VAL A 182 1.63 12.80 -18.06
C VAL A 182 0.62 11.87 -17.43
N ASP A 183 -0.05 11.06 -18.25
CA ASP A 183 -1.05 10.10 -17.81
C ASP A 183 -0.43 8.97 -16.99
N GLY A 184 0.74 8.45 -17.40
CA GLY A 184 1.47 7.41 -16.68
C GLY A 184 1.87 7.85 -15.27
N ILE A 185 2.55 8.99 -15.15
CA ILE A 185 2.97 9.54 -13.84
C ILE A 185 1.76 9.78 -12.93
N ALA A 186 0.67 10.32 -13.47
CA ALA A 186 -0.55 10.55 -12.70
C ALA A 186 -1.17 9.24 -12.18
N ASP A 187 -1.20 8.20 -13.02
CA ASP A 187 -1.75 6.89 -12.65
C ASP A 187 -0.86 6.12 -11.67
N ASP A 188 0.45 6.24 -11.79
CA ASP A 188 1.40 5.64 -10.85
C ASP A 188 1.31 6.32 -9.48
N ILE A 189 1.16 7.64 -9.43
CA ILE A 189 0.90 8.35 -8.16
C ILE A 189 -0.43 7.86 -7.55
N ILE A 190 -1.50 7.76 -8.35
CA ILE A 190 -2.79 7.25 -7.87
C ILE A 190 -2.65 5.83 -7.32
N THR A 191 -1.86 5.01 -8.02
CA THR A 191 -1.51 3.64 -7.64
C THR A 191 -0.82 3.60 -6.29
N GLU A 192 0.24 4.37 -6.09
CA GLU A 192 0.99 4.43 -4.81
C GLU A 192 0.08 4.82 -3.65
N PHE A 193 -0.74 5.86 -3.82
CA PHE A 193 -1.68 6.27 -2.78
C PHE A 193 -2.78 5.24 -2.51
N SER A 194 -3.22 4.48 -3.52
CA SER A 194 -4.27 3.46 -3.37
C SER A 194 -3.84 2.30 -2.47
N MET A 195 -2.54 2.05 -2.34
CA MET A 195 -2.00 1.01 -1.45
C MET A 195 -2.00 1.43 0.02
N ILE A 196 -2.25 2.72 0.31
CA ILE A 196 -2.24 3.25 1.67
C ILE A 196 -3.63 3.14 2.29
N ASN A 197 -3.84 2.12 3.12
CA ASN A 197 -5.13 1.84 3.78
C ASN A 197 -5.68 3.00 4.64
N SER A 198 -4.83 3.94 5.07
CA SER A 198 -5.20 5.09 5.89
C SER A 198 -5.62 6.33 5.09
N ILE A 199 -5.60 6.28 3.75
CA ILE A 199 -6.01 7.37 2.86
C ILE A 199 -7.05 6.82 1.87
N GLU A 200 -8.00 7.66 1.47
CA GLU A 200 -8.91 7.34 0.37
C GLU A 200 -8.55 8.21 -0.84
N ILE A 201 -8.01 7.63 -1.90
CA ILE A 201 -7.75 8.34 -3.15
C ILE A 201 -8.82 8.07 -4.20
N MET A 202 -9.25 9.12 -4.91
CA MET A 202 -10.17 8.99 -6.03
C MET A 202 -9.55 8.16 -7.16
N SER A 203 -10.37 7.31 -7.77
CA SER A 203 -9.90 6.41 -8.82
C SER A 203 -9.47 7.15 -10.08
N ARG A 204 -8.54 6.56 -10.83
CA ARG A 204 -8.12 7.01 -12.16
C ARG A 204 -9.32 7.37 -13.05
N ASN A 205 -10.33 6.50 -13.14
CA ASN A 205 -11.50 6.74 -13.99
C ASN A 205 -12.23 8.03 -13.61
N THR A 206 -12.41 8.28 -12.31
CA THR A 206 -13.05 9.50 -11.80
C THR A 206 -12.23 10.75 -12.08
N THR A 207 -10.91 10.65 -11.98
CA THR A 207 -10.00 11.77 -12.22
C THR A 207 -9.86 12.11 -13.69
N PHE A 208 -9.72 11.10 -14.55
CA PHE A 208 -9.38 11.28 -15.96
C PHE A 208 -10.55 11.78 -16.80
N ASP A 209 -11.80 11.64 -16.33
CA ASP A 209 -12.97 12.32 -16.90
C ASP A 209 -12.78 13.85 -17.00
N TYR A 210 -11.93 14.43 -16.14
CA TYR A 210 -11.65 15.85 -16.09
C TYR A 210 -10.43 16.29 -16.91
N LYS A 211 -9.81 15.38 -17.69
CA LYS A 211 -8.69 15.72 -18.58
C LYS A 211 -9.14 16.65 -19.72
N ASP A 212 -10.22 16.28 -20.39
CA ASP A 212 -10.80 17.05 -21.50
C ASP A 212 -11.82 18.08 -21.03
N ASN A 213 -12.39 17.89 -19.83
CA ASN A 213 -13.36 18.78 -19.20
C ASN A 213 -12.85 19.22 -17.82
N PRO A 214 -11.95 20.22 -17.73
CA PRO A 214 -11.36 20.63 -16.46
C PRO A 214 -12.44 21.08 -15.47
N ILE A 215 -12.40 20.50 -14.27
CA ILE A 215 -13.23 20.91 -13.12
C ILE A 215 -12.46 21.90 -12.24
N ASP A 216 -13.17 22.84 -11.63
CA ASP A 216 -12.58 23.70 -10.60
C ASP A 216 -12.26 22.89 -9.34
N VAL A 217 -11.13 23.20 -8.69
CA VAL A 217 -10.66 22.48 -7.50
C VAL A 217 -11.70 22.51 -6.36
N LYS A 218 -12.39 23.65 -6.17
CA LYS A 218 -13.43 23.78 -5.14
C LYS A 218 -14.66 22.97 -5.48
N GLU A 219 -15.08 23.00 -6.74
CA GLU A 219 -16.21 22.19 -7.21
C GLU A 219 -15.94 20.69 -7.04
N ALA A 220 -14.73 20.22 -7.41
CA ALA A 220 -14.32 18.84 -7.21
C ALA A 220 -14.32 18.47 -5.72
N ALA A 221 -13.80 19.34 -4.86
CA ALA A 221 -13.76 19.10 -3.43
C ALA A 221 -15.15 19.05 -2.79
N ASP A 222 -16.07 19.92 -3.19
CA ASP A 222 -17.45 19.90 -2.70
C ASP A 222 -18.20 18.65 -3.16
N LYS A 223 -17.97 18.23 -4.42
CA LYS A 223 -18.59 17.06 -5.06
C LYS A 223 -18.11 15.75 -4.45
N TYR A 224 -16.81 15.60 -4.24
CA TYR A 224 -16.20 14.36 -3.77
C TYR A 224 -15.81 14.39 -2.29
N LYS A 225 -16.11 15.49 -1.57
CA LYS A 225 -15.76 15.71 -0.16
C LYS A 225 -14.27 15.52 0.10
N LEU A 226 -13.44 16.19 -0.69
CA LEU A 226 -11.98 16.06 -0.64
C LEU A 226 -11.39 16.89 0.50
N ASP A 227 -10.49 16.28 1.27
CA ASP A 227 -9.67 16.97 2.26
C ASP A 227 -8.45 17.64 1.63
N TYR A 228 -7.95 17.05 0.54
CA TYR A 228 -6.74 17.49 -0.15
C TYR A 228 -6.86 17.24 -1.66
N VAL A 229 -6.20 18.08 -2.45
CA VAL A 229 -6.09 17.90 -3.91
C VAL A 229 -4.63 17.98 -4.33
N ILE A 230 -4.18 17.02 -5.13
CA ILE A 230 -2.90 17.08 -5.83
C ILE A 230 -3.13 17.66 -7.21
N THR A 231 -2.38 18.69 -7.55
CA THR A 231 -2.30 19.22 -8.92
C THR A 231 -0.87 19.18 -9.41
N GLY A 232 -0.70 19.26 -10.73
CA GLY A 232 0.63 19.29 -11.29
C GLY A 232 0.67 19.71 -12.74
N SER A 233 1.88 19.89 -13.23
CA SER A 233 2.13 20.19 -14.63
C SER A 233 3.43 19.58 -15.10
N ILE A 234 3.46 19.24 -16.37
CA ILE A 234 4.67 18.75 -17.04
C ILE A 234 4.97 19.66 -18.21
N ARG A 235 6.24 20.02 -18.33
CA ARG A 235 6.78 20.79 -19.44
C ARG A 235 8.04 20.10 -19.94
N SER A 236 8.12 19.85 -21.24
CA SER A 236 9.34 19.38 -21.90
C SER A 236 10.06 20.50 -22.67
N ALA A 237 11.31 20.32 -23.02
CA ALA A 237 12.03 21.18 -23.97
C ALA A 237 13.22 20.40 -24.50
N GLY A 238 13.11 19.88 -25.73
CA GLY A 238 14.08 18.91 -26.24
C GLY A 238 14.13 17.69 -25.31
N ASN A 239 15.32 17.34 -24.84
CA ASN A 239 15.54 16.23 -23.91
C ASN A 239 15.36 16.59 -22.43
N ARG A 240 14.78 17.75 -22.07
CA ARG A 240 14.58 18.12 -20.66
C ARG A 240 13.11 18.08 -20.31
N VAL A 241 12.77 17.47 -19.18
CA VAL A 241 11.42 17.43 -18.63
C VAL A 241 11.42 18.08 -17.26
N ARG A 242 10.39 18.87 -17.03
CA ARG A 242 10.12 19.56 -15.79
C ARG A 242 8.76 19.16 -15.30
N ILE A 243 8.73 18.50 -14.16
CA ILE A 243 7.51 18.09 -13.48
C ILE A 243 7.34 19.01 -12.28
N SER A 244 6.16 19.55 -12.08
CA SER A 244 5.80 20.35 -10.90
C SER A 244 4.57 19.74 -10.28
N ALA A 245 4.58 19.58 -8.96
CA ALA A 245 3.48 19.02 -8.20
C ALA A 245 3.17 19.89 -7.01
N GLU A 246 1.92 19.85 -6.59
CA GLU A 246 1.40 20.67 -5.52
C GLU A 246 0.29 19.93 -4.79
N LEU A 247 0.35 19.96 -3.45
CA LEU A 247 -0.70 19.53 -2.54
C LEU A 247 -1.42 20.78 -2.03
N GLY A 248 -2.71 20.89 -2.31
CA GLY A 248 -3.55 22.01 -1.89
C GLY A 248 -4.62 21.62 -0.88
N ASP A 249 -4.98 22.58 -0.02
CA ASP A 249 -6.21 22.55 0.77
C ASP A 249 -7.34 23.14 -0.09
N PRO A 250 -8.30 22.34 -0.57
CA PRO A 250 -9.34 22.86 -1.45
C PRO A 250 -10.34 23.78 -0.73
N ALA A 251 -10.46 23.69 0.60
CA ALA A 251 -11.39 24.51 1.37
C ALA A 251 -10.90 25.96 1.48
N THR A 252 -9.61 26.15 1.73
CA THR A 252 -9.00 27.50 1.79
C THR A 252 -8.47 27.97 0.44
N GLY A 253 -8.08 27.05 -0.44
CA GLY A 253 -7.35 27.31 -1.68
C GLY A 253 -5.85 27.51 -1.46
N ASP A 254 -5.33 27.20 -0.27
CA ASP A 254 -3.91 27.36 0.03
C ASP A 254 -3.07 26.20 -0.51
N SER A 255 -1.86 26.54 -0.94
CA SER A 255 -0.80 25.58 -1.24
C SER A 255 -0.20 25.07 0.07
N ILE A 256 -0.36 23.78 0.39
CA ILE A 256 0.26 23.15 1.56
C ILE A 256 1.73 22.82 1.26
N TRP A 257 1.99 22.31 0.07
CA TRP A 257 3.31 21.93 -0.39
C TRP A 257 3.39 22.02 -1.91
N SER A 258 4.56 22.39 -2.43
CA SER A 258 4.85 22.29 -3.86
C SER A 258 6.33 21.99 -4.07
N GLU A 259 6.62 21.12 -5.03
CA GLU A 259 7.98 20.80 -5.43
C GLU A 259 8.09 20.69 -6.96
N ARG A 260 9.32 20.84 -7.45
CA ARG A 260 9.64 20.75 -8.86
C ARG A 260 10.84 19.85 -9.10
N TYR A 261 10.69 18.99 -10.11
CA TYR A 261 11.68 18.04 -10.57
C TYR A 261 12.13 18.41 -11.97
N ASP A 262 13.44 18.49 -12.18
CA ASP A 262 14.07 18.79 -13.46
C ASP A 262 14.92 17.58 -13.86
N LYS A 263 14.51 16.84 -14.90
CA LYS A 263 15.13 15.57 -15.35
C LYS A 263 15.31 15.58 -16.88
N THR A 264 16.01 14.58 -17.43
CA THR A 264 16.11 14.39 -18.89
C THR A 264 15.06 13.38 -19.37
N MET A 265 14.60 13.43 -20.62
CA MET A 265 13.55 12.52 -21.11
C MET A 265 14.02 11.06 -21.09
N ASP A 266 15.30 10.84 -21.44
CA ASP A 266 15.94 9.52 -21.40
C ASP A 266 15.96 8.96 -19.96
N ASP A 267 16.25 9.82 -18.97
CA ASP A 267 16.26 9.42 -17.57
C ASP A 267 14.84 9.35 -16.96
N VAL A 268 13.86 10.09 -17.50
CA VAL A 268 12.53 10.19 -16.88
C VAL A 268 11.80 8.86 -16.85
N PHE A 269 11.95 8.03 -17.89
CA PHE A 269 11.32 6.71 -17.91
C PHE A 269 12.00 5.72 -16.95
N GLU A 270 13.32 5.79 -16.81
CA GLU A 270 14.08 4.95 -15.85
C GLU A 270 13.92 5.43 -14.40
N ILE A 271 13.70 6.73 -14.20
CA ILE A 271 13.58 7.39 -12.90
C ILE A 271 12.11 7.65 -12.52
N GLN A 272 11.14 7.24 -13.34
CA GLN A 272 9.72 7.52 -13.15
C GLN A 272 9.26 7.03 -11.77
N ASP A 273 9.58 5.78 -11.43
CA ASP A 273 9.27 5.19 -10.13
C ASP A 273 9.91 5.97 -8.97
N GLU A 274 11.14 6.47 -9.11
CA GLU A 274 11.81 7.28 -8.07
C GLU A 274 11.05 8.60 -7.85
N ILE A 275 10.68 9.28 -8.94
CA ILE A 275 9.95 10.55 -8.88
C ILE A 275 8.58 10.33 -8.27
N VAL A 276 7.85 9.31 -8.72
CA VAL A 276 6.52 8.96 -8.22
C VAL A 276 6.60 8.61 -6.73
N ASN A 277 7.51 7.71 -6.33
CA ASN A 277 7.69 7.32 -4.93
C ASN A 277 8.08 8.51 -4.05
N LYS A 278 9.02 9.33 -4.50
CA LYS A 278 9.44 10.52 -3.75
C LYS A 278 8.30 11.52 -3.62
N MET A 279 7.54 11.73 -4.69
CA MET A 279 6.37 12.61 -4.68
C MET A 279 5.27 12.07 -3.75
N ALA A 280 4.90 10.80 -3.87
CA ALA A 280 3.88 10.17 -3.04
C ALA A 280 4.26 10.19 -1.56
N ASN A 281 5.50 9.81 -1.22
CA ASN A 281 5.99 9.85 0.16
C ASN A 281 6.05 11.27 0.72
N THR A 282 6.49 12.26 -0.07
CA THR A 282 6.55 13.65 0.38
C THR A 282 5.15 14.20 0.64
N VAL A 283 4.22 13.96 -0.28
CA VAL A 283 2.82 14.37 -0.12
C VAL A 283 2.16 13.64 1.05
N LEU A 284 2.40 12.34 1.22
CA LEU A 284 1.91 11.57 2.38
C LEU A 284 2.40 12.18 3.70
N ASN A 285 3.69 12.52 3.78
CA ASN A 285 4.27 13.15 4.96
C ASN A 285 3.62 14.51 5.24
N GLU A 286 3.36 15.31 4.22
CA GLU A 286 2.69 16.61 4.39
C GLU A 286 1.23 16.47 4.81
N ILE A 287 0.52 15.45 4.32
CA ILE A 287 -0.81 15.07 4.80
C ILE A 287 -0.74 14.66 6.27
N GLU A 288 0.22 13.84 6.68
CA GLU A 288 0.41 13.43 8.08
C GLU A 288 0.68 14.66 8.97
N VAL A 289 1.60 15.54 8.58
CA VAL A 289 1.96 16.74 9.33
C VAL A 289 0.76 17.69 9.45
N THR A 290 0.04 17.91 8.36
CA THR A 290 -1.12 18.80 8.34
C THR A 290 -2.28 18.24 9.16
N SER A 291 -2.56 16.94 9.03
CA SER A 291 -3.60 16.25 9.79
C SER A 291 -3.27 16.23 11.28
N LEU A 292 -2.00 16.03 11.66
CA LEU A 292 -1.55 16.11 13.05
C LEU A 292 -1.68 17.54 13.62
N LYS A 293 -1.38 18.58 12.84
CA LYS A 293 -1.58 19.97 13.27
C LYS A 293 -3.06 20.27 13.49
N ARG A 294 -3.94 19.76 12.62
CA ARG A 294 -5.40 19.89 12.75
C ARG A 294 -5.91 19.14 13.99
N SER A 295 -5.48 17.90 14.20
CA SER A 295 -5.94 17.10 15.34
C SER A 295 -5.60 17.74 16.68
N LYS A 296 -4.39 18.30 16.84
CA LYS A 296 -3.98 19.01 18.07
C LYS A 296 -4.86 20.21 18.44
N ARG A 297 -5.69 20.70 17.52
CA ARG A 297 -6.61 21.84 17.74
C ARG A 297 -8.04 21.40 18.04
N LYS A 298 -8.38 20.13 17.79
CA LYS A 298 -9.72 19.58 18.06
C LYS A 298 -9.80 19.03 19.49
N PRO A 299 -10.99 19.04 20.12
CA PRO A 299 -11.25 18.18 21.26
C PRO A 299 -10.96 16.73 20.88
N THR A 300 -10.40 15.96 21.82
CA THR A 300 -9.99 14.57 21.57
C THR A 300 -11.15 13.72 21.06
N GLU A 301 -12.35 13.92 21.60
CA GLU A 301 -13.56 13.16 21.27
C GLU A 301 -14.03 13.32 19.81
N ASP A 302 -13.61 14.39 19.12
CA ASP A 302 -14.00 14.70 17.74
C ASP A 302 -12.95 14.25 16.70
N MET A 303 -11.90 13.55 17.12
CA MET A 303 -10.81 13.11 16.24
C MET A 303 -11.20 11.85 15.46
N SER A 304 -10.75 11.76 14.20
CA SER A 304 -10.88 10.52 13.43
C SER A 304 -9.87 9.46 13.86
N SER A 305 -10.14 8.19 13.54
CA SER A 305 -9.20 7.08 13.78
C SER A 305 -7.77 7.36 13.26
N TYR A 306 -7.66 8.03 12.10
CA TYR A 306 -6.36 8.43 11.55
C TYR A 306 -5.70 9.57 12.35
N GLU A 307 -6.46 10.55 12.80
CA GLU A 307 -5.94 11.64 13.65
C GLU A 307 -5.42 11.12 15.00
N TYR A 308 -6.13 10.15 15.61
CA TYR A 308 -5.67 9.43 16.79
C TYR A 308 -4.38 8.65 16.53
N LEU A 309 -4.30 7.92 15.41
CA LEU A 309 -3.08 7.20 14.99
C LEU A 309 -1.88 8.16 14.89
N LEU A 310 -2.06 9.34 14.30
CA LEU A 310 -0.99 10.33 14.17
C LEU A 310 -0.55 10.90 15.52
N GLN A 311 -1.48 11.16 16.44
CA GLN A 311 -1.11 11.60 17.79
C GLN A 311 -0.35 10.52 18.56
N GLY A 312 -0.81 9.26 18.48
CA GLY A 312 -0.10 8.14 19.08
C GLY A 312 1.33 8.01 18.56
N LYS A 313 1.52 8.09 17.24
CA LYS A 313 2.87 8.09 16.62
C LYS A 313 3.73 9.26 17.10
N PHE A 314 3.15 10.46 17.22
CA PHE A 314 3.86 11.63 17.73
C PHE A 314 4.38 11.41 19.15
N HIS A 315 3.56 10.86 20.06
CA HIS A 315 3.97 10.57 21.42
C HIS A 315 4.97 9.40 21.49
N LYS A 316 4.72 8.30 20.78
CA LYS A 316 5.64 7.14 20.69
C LYS A 316 7.08 7.56 20.34
N ARG A 317 7.25 8.49 19.39
CA ARG A 317 8.58 9.01 18.97
C ARG A 317 9.35 9.73 20.07
N ARG A 318 8.70 10.22 21.12
CA ARG A 318 9.34 10.96 22.22
C ARG A 318 9.99 10.02 23.24
N ASN A 319 9.62 8.74 23.22
CA ASN A 319 10.29 7.66 23.94
C ASN A 319 10.46 7.92 25.46
N THR A 320 9.40 8.42 26.10
CA THR A 320 9.31 8.57 27.56
C THR A 320 8.22 7.65 28.11
N LYS A 321 8.23 7.38 29.43
CA LYS A 321 7.20 6.58 30.07
C LYS A 321 5.81 7.20 29.89
N GLU A 322 5.70 8.50 30.14
CA GLU A 322 4.46 9.26 30.04
C GLU A 322 3.95 9.25 28.59
N ASP A 323 4.82 9.52 27.62
CA ASP A 323 4.46 9.54 26.21
C ASP A 323 4.09 8.15 25.68
N ALA A 324 4.72 7.07 26.17
CA ALA A 324 4.36 5.71 25.78
C ALA A 324 2.92 5.35 26.22
N ASN A 325 2.51 5.76 27.42
CA ASN A 325 1.14 5.55 27.89
C ASN A 325 0.12 6.36 27.07
N ILE A 326 0.42 7.63 26.80
CA ILE A 326 -0.43 8.46 25.93
C ILE A 326 -0.51 7.85 24.52
N ALA A 327 0.59 7.33 23.99
CA ALA A 327 0.59 6.69 22.68
C ALA A 327 -0.35 5.47 22.64
N VAL A 328 -0.27 4.59 23.64
CA VAL A 328 -1.18 3.43 23.76
C VAL A 328 -2.63 3.86 23.88
N GLU A 329 -2.93 4.91 24.65
CA GLU A 329 -4.30 5.45 24.76
C GLU A 329 -4.80 5.96 23.40
N MET A 330 -4.00 6.75 22.69
CA MET A 330 -4.37 7.26 21.37
C MET A 330 -4.56 6.14 20.35
N PHE A 331 -3.69 5.12 20.33
CA PHE A 331 -3.89 3.97 19.43
C PHE A 331 -5.13 3.16 19.81
N THR A 332 -5.48 3.08 21.09
CA THR A 332 -6.70 2.41 21.54
C THR A 332 -7.94 3.16 21.05
N LYS A 333 -7.98 4.48 21.20
CA LYS A 333 -9.05 5.32 20.66
C LYS A 333 -9.14 5.25 19.13
N ALA A 334 -8.00 5.14 18.43
CA ALA A 334 -7.99 4.91 16.99
C ALA A 334 -8.70 3.60 16.61
N ILE A 335 -8.46 2.52 17.36
CA ILE A 335 -9.08 1.21 17.14
C ILE A 335 -10.57 1.21 17.48
N GLU A 336 -10.95 1.88 18.58
CA GLU A 336 -12.36 2.05 18.96
C GLU A 336 -13.14 2.85 17.90
N SER A 337 -12.49 3.83 17.26
CA SER A 337 -13.07 4.66 16.19
C SER A 337 -13.14 3.96 14.83
N ASP A 338 -12.17 3.11 14.47
CA ASP A 338 -12.21 2.23 13.29
C ASP A 338 -11.56 0.89 13.62
N GLY A 339 -12.39 -0.13 13.85
CA GLY A 339 -11.95 -1.48 14.16
C GLY A 339 -11.13 -2.15 13.05
N ASN A 340 -11.15 -1.62 11.82
CA ASN A 340 -10.32 -2.11 10.71
C ASN A 340 -8.98 -1.37 10.59
N ASN A 341 -8.64 -0.46 11.51
CA ASN A 341 -7.37 0.26 11.47
C ASN A 341 -6.21 -0.63 11.96
N GLY A 342 -5.78 -1.56 11.10
CA GLY A 342 -4.67 -2.48 11.38
C GLY A 342 -3.37 -1.78 11.79
N ARG A 343 -3.11 -0.56 11.30
CA ARG A 343 -1.95 0.24 11.70
C ARG A 343 -2.01 0.66 13.16
N ALA A 344 -3.19 1.00 13.68
CA ALA A 344 -3.33 1.34 15.10
C ALA A 344 -3.08 0.12 16.00
N TYR A 345 -3.51 -1.07 15.59
CA TYR A 345 -3.16 -2.33 16.29
C TYR A 345 -1.65 -2.56 16.30
N ALA A 346 -1.00 -2.51 15.12
CA ALA A 346 0.43 -2.73 15.00
C ALA A 346 1.24 -1.71 15.83
N GLU A 347 0.92 -0.42 15.72
CA GLU A 347 1.62 0.63 16.46
C GLU A 347 1.46 0.50 17.98
N ARG A 348 0.27 0.10 18.45
CA ARG A 348 0.01 -0.20 19.87
C ARG A 348 0.86 -1.37 20.35
N CYS A 349 0.87 -2.48 19.61
CA CYS A 349 1.70 -3.66 19.93
C CYS A 349 3.20 -3.31 19.94
N CYS A 350 3.69 -2.57 18.95
CA CYS A 350 5.07 -2.09 18.94
C CYS A 350 5.40 -1.19 20.14
N THR A 351 4.44 -0.39 20.61
CA THR A 351 4.64 0.50 21.77
C THR A 351 4.72 -0.29 23.07
N TRP A 352 3.87 -1.31 23.24
CA TRP A 352 4.02 -2.26 24.35
C TRP A 352 5.35 -3.01 24.29
N GLY A 353 5.72 -3.52 23.11
CA GLY A 353 6.99 -4.22 22.90
C GLY A 353 8.20 -3.35 23.25
N GLY A 354 8.19 -2.07 22.87
CA GLY A 354 9.25 -1.12 23.22
C GLY A 354 9.36 -0.80 24.71
N GLY A 355 8.29 -1.02 25.50
CA GLY A 355 8.29 -0.82 26.95
C GLY A 355 8.52 -2.08 27.79
N LEU A 356 8.76 -3.24 27.15
CA LEU A 356 9.12 -4.45 27.86
C LEU A 356 10.45 -4.25 28.61
N GLY A 357 10.48 -4.62 29.88
CA GLY A 357 11.67 -4.46 30.73
C GLY A 357 11.94 -3.02 31.18
N THR A 358 11.16 -2.02 30.75
CA THR A 358 11.38 -0.60 31.11
C THR A 358 10.42 -0.09 32.21
N LYS A 359 9.47 -0.92 32.70
CA LYS A 359 8.42 -0.55 33.68
C LYS A 359 7.62 0.71 33.27
N TRP A 360 7.48 0.92 31.97
CA TRP A 360 6.74 2.06 31.44
C TRP A 360 5.23 1.90 31.57
N PHE A 361 4.73 0.66 31.55
CA PHE A 361 3.31 0.35 31.74
C PHE A 361 3.04 -0.18 33.15
N GLU A 362 1.78 -0.12 33.59
CA GLU A 362 1.35 -0.67 34.88
C GLU A 362 1.24 -2.19 34.83
N GLU A 363 0.92 -2.74 33.66
CA GLU A 363 0.87 -4.16 33.41
C GLU A 363 2.26 -4.82 33.50
N SER A 364 2.29 -6.08 33.93
CA SER A 364 3.55 -6.85 33.94
C SER A 364 4.01 -7.17 32.52
N ASP A 365 5.32 -7.41 32.33
CA ASP A 365 5.85 -7.84 31.03
C ASP A 365 5.14 -9.10 30.50
N GLY A 366 4.68 -10.00 31.39
CA GLY A 366 3.90 -11.19 31.02
C GLY A 366 2.50 -10.86 30.48
N ASP A 367 1.83 -9.87 31.07
CA ASP A 367 0.53 -9.39 30.61
C ASP A 367 0.65 -8.63 29.29
N LEU A 368 1.69 -7.81 29.14
CA LEU A 368 2.00 -7.12 27.88
C LEU A 368 2.29 -8.12 26.75
N MET A 369 3.08 -9.15 27.02
CA MET A 369 3.34 -10.22 26.04
C MET A 369 2.08 -10.99 25.66
N THR A 370 1.11 -11.12 26.55
CA THR A 370 -0.20 -11.70 26.25
C THR A 370 -1.02 -10.79 25.34
N ARG A 371 -0.90 -9.46 25.46
CA ARG A 371 -1.60 -8.49 24.60
C ARG A 371 -0.93 -8.27 23.23
N ILE A 372 0.37 -8.55 23.14
CA ILE A 372 1.13 -8.45 21.88
C ILE A 372 0.90 -9.68 20.99
N ARG A 373 0.70 -10.85 21.60
CA ARG A 373 0.30 -12.09 20.92
C ARG A 373 -1.16 -12.04 20.49
#